data_AF-A0AAU7NKT7-F1
#
_entry.id   AF-A0AAU7NKT7-F1
#
_cell.length_a   1.000
_cell.length_b   1.000
_cell.length_c   1.000
_cell.angle_alpha   90.00
_cell.angle_beta   90.00
_cell.angle_gamma   90.00
#
_symmetry.space_group_name_H-M   'P 1'
#
loop_
_entity.id
_entity.type
_entity.pdbx_description
1 polymer ?
#
loop_
_entity_poly.entity_id
_entity_poly.type
_entity_poly.pdbx_seq_one_letter_code
_entity_poly.pdbx_strand_id
1 'polypeptide(L)' 'MNFKNHDEKLLANYLLEKLDDNNDIFAVISVMSRKMYELRRDRLDVYNAYRKLSREEHNHVVAEVLLPF' A
#
# COMPACT_ATOMS: atom_id res chain seq x y z
N MET A 1 -11.44 -0.06 -7.57
CA MET A 1 -10.68 -0.90 -6.62
C MET A 1 -11.64 -1.53 -5.63
N ASN A 2 -11.46 -2.81 -5.32
CA ASN A 2 -12.38 -3.63 -4.51
C ASN A 2 -11.76 -4.03 -3.15
N PHE A 3 -11.40 -3.05 -2.32
CA PHE A 3 -10.78 -3.30 -1.01
C PHE A 3 -11.78 -3.84 0.04
N LYS A 4 -11.37 -4.89 0.76
CA LYS A 4 -12.20 -5.68 1.66
C LYS A 4 -12.37 -5.07 3.04
N ASN A 5 -11.41 -4.26 3.49
CA ASN A 5 -11.44 -3.66 4.82
C ASN A 5 -10.84 -2.24 4.82
N HIS A 6 -10.93 -1.57 5.98
CA HIS A 6 -10.41 -0.20 6.15
C HIS A 6 -8.89 -0.11 5.97
N ASP A 7 -8.16 -1.09 6.49
CA ASP A 7 -6.69 -1.10 6.48
C ASP A 7 -6.15 -1.28 5.05
N GLU A 8 -6.80 -2.11 4.22
CA GLU A 8 -6.48 -2.26 2.80
C GLU A 8 -6.65 -0.92 2.05
N LYS A 9 -7.76 -0.21 2.28
CA LYS A 9 -8.02 1.11 1.67
C LYS A 9 -6.98 2.14 2.08
N LEU A 10 -6.63 2.15 3.37
CA LEU A 10 -5.66 3.10 3.92
C LEU A 10 -4.28 2.89 3.31
N LEU A 11 -3.84 1.63 3.19
CA LEU A 11 -2.57 1.28 2.56
C LEU A 11 -2.59 1.60 1.07
N ALA A 12 -3.67 1.26 0.35
CA ALA A 12 -3.78 1.51 -1.08
C ALA A 12 -3.73 2.99 -1.43
N ASN A 13 -4.48 3.84 -0.71
CA ASN A 13 -4.46 5.28 -0.91
C ASN A 13 -3.06 5.86 -0.69
N TYR A 14 -2.36 5.40 0.36
CA TYR A 14 -0.99 5.82 0.60
C TYR A 14 -0.05 5.41 -0.54
N LEU A 15 -0.20 4.21 -1.09
CA LEU A 15 0.59 3.77 -2.24
C LEU A 15 0.32 4.66 -3.45
N LEU A 16 -0.96 4.88 -3.81
CA LEU A 16 -1.35 5.73 -4.92
C LEU A 16 -0.86 7.18 -4.78
N GLU A 17 -0.82 7.74 -3.56
CA GLU A 17 -0.24 9.07 -3.30
C GLU A 17 1.28 9.15 -3.57
N LYS A 18 1.99 8.02 -3.55
CA LYS A 18 3.45 7.95 -3.70
C LYS A 18 3.91 7.40 -5.04
N LEU A 19 2.97 6.94 -5.84
CA LEU A 19 3.17 6.23 -7.08
C LEU A 19 2.71 7.14 -8.23
N ASP A 20 3.53 7.26 -9.28
CA ASP A 20 3.22 8.09 -10.47
C ASP A 20 2.40 7.29 -11.50
N ASP A 21 1.93 7.90 -12.59
CA ASP A 21 1.01 7.23 -13.55
C ASP A 21 1.58 5.96 -14.24
N ASN A 22 2.89 5.70 -14.18
CA ASN A 22 3.56 4.54 -14.79
C ASN A 22 3.99 3.49 -13.74
N ASN A 23 3.02 2.97 -12.99
CA ASN A 23 3.33 2.05 -11.89
C ASN A 23 3.63 0.63 -12.36
N ASP A 24 4.82 0.16 -12.01
CA ASP A 24 5.19 -1.24 -12.06
C ASP A 24 5.29 -1.85 -10.65
N ILE A 25 5.35 -3.18 -10.59
CA ILE A 25 5.43 -3.92 -9.33
C ILE A 25 6.68 -3.56 -8.50
N PHE A 26 7.77 -3.12 -9.14
CA PHE A 26 9.00 -2.75 -8.46
C PHE A 26 8.87 -1.39 -7.76
N ALA A 27 8.15 -0.44 -8.36
CA ALA A 27 7.82 0.84 -7.73
C ALA A 27 7.01 0.63 -6.44
N VAL A 28 5.98 -0.21 -6.49
CA VAL A 28 5.13 -0.55 -5.32
C VAL A 28 5.97 -1.19 -4.21
N ILE A 29 6.76 -2.22 -4.55
CA ILE A 29 7.62 -2.90 -3.58
C ILE A 29 8.67 -1.96 -2.99
N SER A 30 9.22 -1.05 -3.78
CA SER A 30 10.19 -0.04 -3.34
C SER A 30 9.57 0.93 -2.32
N VAL A 31 8.37 1.45 -2.59
CA VAL A 31 7.63 2.32 -1.65
C VAL A 31 7.31 1.57 -0.35
N MET A 32 6.86 0.32 -0.46
CA MET A 32 6.59 -0.52 0.71
C MET A 32 7.86 -0.75 1.54
N SER A 33 8.95 -1.22 0.93
CA SER A 33 10.19 -1.57 1.65
C SER A 33 10.94 -0.36 2.24
N ARG A 34 11.09 0.73 1.46
CA ARG A 34 11.94 1.86 1.82
C ARG A 34 11.26 2.82 2.78
N LYS A 35 9.94 3.04 2.64
CA LYS A 35 9.21 4.03 3.45
C LYS A 35 8.57 3.46 4.71
N MET A 36 8.56 2.14 4.91
CA MET A 36 7.98 1.53 6.13
C MET A 36 8.61 1.99 7.44
N TYR A 37 9.91 2.28 7.43
CA TYR A 37 10.59 2.83 8.61
C TYR A 37 10.18 4.28 8.90
N GLU A 38 9.89 5.05 7.86
CA GLU A 38 9.47 6.46 7.95
C GLU A 38 7.99 6.57 8.36
N LEU A 39 7.15 5.64 7.90
CA LEU A 39 5.72 5.57 8.23
C LEU A 39 5.44 5.59 9.73
N ARG A 40 6.29 4.97 10.55
CA ARG A 40 6.11 4.94 12.00
C ARG A 40 6.13 6.34 12.64
N ARG A 41 6.81 7.31 12.02
CA ARG A 41 6.86 8.70 12.50
C ARG A 41 5.80 9.57 11.84
N ASP A 42 5.62 9.45 10.52
CA ASP A 42 4.88 10.45 9.75
C ASP A 42 3.44 10.05 9.44
N ARG A 43 3.15 8.74 9.39
CA ARG A 43 1.84 8.17 9.04
C ARG A 43 1.59 6.89 9.83
N LEU A 44 1.48 7.04 11.15
CA LEU A 44 1.30 5.93 12.10
C LEU A 44 0.04 5.10 11.81
N ASP A 45 -1.00 5.74 11.26
CA ASP A 45 -2.21 5.13 10.75
C ASP A 45 -1.91 4.08 9.66
N VAL A 46 -1.15 4.47 8.63
CA VAL A 46 -0.74 3.60 7.51
C VAL A 46 0.20 2.50 8.00
N TYR A 47 1.13 2.83 8.89
CA TYR A 47 2.01 1.83 9.51
C TYR A 47 1.22 0.73 10.24
N ASN A 48 0.21 1.13 11.03
CA ASN A 48 -0.61 0.19 11.77
C ASN A 48 -1.49 -0.65 10.84
N ALA A 49 -2.08 -0.05 9.80
CA ALA A 49 -2.82 -0.78 8.78
C ALA A 49 -1.92 -1.82 8.09
N TYR A 50 -0.74 -1.41 7.62
CA TYR A 50 0.23 -2.33 7.02
C TYR A 50 0.59 -3.50 7.94
N ARG A 51 0.83 -3.24 9.24
CA ARG A 51 1.18 -4.28 10.22
C ARG A 51 0.05 -5.26 10.53
N LYS A 52 -1.20 -4.85 10.38
CA LYS A 52 -2.38 -5.68 10.68
C LYS A 52 -2.78 -6.60 9.54
N LEU A 53 -2.58 -6.14 8.30
CA LEU A 53 -2.93 -6.92 7.12
C LEU A 53 -2.11 -8.22 7.07
N SER A 54 -2.79 -9.28 6.67
CA SER A 54 -2.17 -10.55 6.30
C SER A 54 -1.45 -10.44 4.95
N ARG A 55 -0.58 -11.41 4.66
CA ARG A 55 0.14 -11.47 3.38
C ARG A 55 -0.80 -11.51 2.18
N GLU A 56 -1.94 -12.17 2.31
CA GLU A 56 -2.96 -12.28 1.26
C GLU A 56 -3.62 -10.92 0.99
N GLU A 57 -3.91 -10.16 2.05
CA GLU A 57 -4.47 -8.82 1.94
C GLU A 57 -3.44 -7.81 1.41
N HIS A 58 -2.16 -7.95 1.76
CA HIS A 58 -1.09 -7.16 1.12
C HIS A 58 -1.03 -7.43 -0.38
N ASN A 59 -1.04 -8.69 -0.78
CA ASN A 59 -1.02 -9.07 -2.20
C ASN A 59 -2.25 -8.54 -2.92
N HIS A 60 -3.41 -8.58 -2.28
CA HIS A 60 -4.65 -8.03 -2.80
C HIS A 60 -4.55 -6.51 -3.01
N VAL A 61 -4.05 -5.76 -2.03
CA VAL A 61 -3.80 -4.31 -2.16
C VAL A 61 -2.85 -4.01 -3.32
N VAL A 62 -1.74 -4.74 -3.42
CA VAL A 62 -0.76 -4.56 -4.51
C VAL A 62 -1.41 -4.84 -5.87
N ALA A 63 -2.20 -5.91 -5.99
CA ALA A 63 -2.90 -6.24 -7.22
C ALA A 63 -3.89 -5.14 -7.63
N GLU A 64 -4.69 -4.64 -6.68
CA GLU A 64 -5.67 -3.57 -6.92
C GLU A 64 -5.02 -2.22 -7.27
N VAL A 65 -3.81 -1.94 -6.76
CA VAL A 65 -3.05 -0.73 -7.09
C VAL A 65 -2.38 -0.84 -8.47
N LEU A 66 -1.95 -2.04 -8.88
CA LEU A 66 -1.25 -2.27 -10.14
C LEU A 66 -2.16 -2.53 -11.34
N LEU A 67 -3.43 -2.85 -11.13
CA LEU A 67 -4.38 -3.06 -12.21
C LEU A 67 -4.98 -1.71 -12.63
N PRO A 68 -4.61 -1.14 -13.79
CA PRO A 68 -5.42 -0.10 -14.40
C PRO A 68 -6.72 -0.78 -14.80
N PHE A 69 -7.85 -0.17 -14.46
CA PHE A 69 -9.17 -0.72 -14.79
C PHE A 69 -9.31 -1.09 -16.27
#